data_AF-A0A0F9GQD6-F1
#
_entry.id   AF-A0A0F9GQD6-F1
#
_cell.length_a   1.000
_cell.length_b   1.000
_cell.length_c   1.000
_cell.angle_alpha   90.00
_cell.angle_beta   90.00
_cell.angle_gamma   90.00
#
_symmetry.space_group_name_H-M   'P 1'
#
loop_
_entity.id
_entity.type
_entity.pdbx_description
1 polymer ?
#
loop_
_entity_poly.entity_id
_entity_poly.type
_entity_poly.pdbx_seq_one_letter_code
_entity_poly.pdbx_strand_id
1 'polypeptide(L)'
;GSGTLWIIKEIEKKLFFGDSAMISTEPDGMEKLIVDNIGTDPENVIDLRGKDATSIKMEDAIGEAARVIRQKFGIVTDFYTSLKTMEDIQKLLRDRLRFPAGGGGGDQTTVPNLVFDKYPTTFGTPMLQPDLFILEGEAPRTSSISAGIPSQVSISNAAGSHASSEFLAADAGTYYYSVAAVNKFGQGLVSAEASQVVAVGDRVTITITEGGTDGTCFFIFRNKKDAGSSATVGTSFFIFRNKKDAGSSATKLFMKKVVRTGDDPDVYDTNSDLPGTSKGFMLGMNPMYNAIEWEQFLPLMKFDLYPTNAAVYPFLMLLFGALGLKKPEQHVMIKNISPSNLGWF
;
A
#
# COMPACT_ATOMS: atom_id res chain seq x y z
N GLY A 1 -9.65 24.23 -13.41
CA GLY A 1 -10.25 22.96 -12.97
C GLY A 1 -9.21 21.87 -12.77
N SER A 2 -8.39 21.59 -13.79
CA SER A 2 -7.41 20.49 -13.77
C SER A 2 -6.34 20.61 -12.67
N GLY A 3 -5.81 21.82 -12.41
CA GLY A 3 -4.79 22.04 -11.37
C GLY A 3 -5.29 21.77 -9.94
N THR A 4 -6.51 22.20 -9.61
CA THR A 4 -7.15 21.94 -8.31
C THR A 4 -7.31 20.43 -8.06
N LEU A 5 -7.86 19.73 -9.05
CA LEU A 5 -8.11 18.29 -8.94
C LEU A 5 -6.80 17.51 -8.80
N TRP A 6 -5.76 17.94 -9.51
CA TRP A 6 -4.43 17.32 -9.41
C TRP A 6 -3.83 17.48 -8.00
N ILE A 7 -3.91 18.68 -7.41
CA ILE A 7 -3.40 18.91 -6.04
C ILE A 7 -4.15 18.06 -5.02
N ILE A 8 -5.49 18.06 -5.05
CA ILE A 8 -6.31 17.27 -4.10
C ILE A 8 -6.02 15.78 -4.24
N LYS A 9 -5.92 15.28 -5.48
CA LYS A 9 -5.56 13.89 -5.78
C LYS A 9 -4.20 13.51 -5.20
N GLU A 10 -3.20 14.38 -5.34
CA GLU A 10 -1.87 14.08 -4.82
C GLU A 10 -1.85 14.12 -3.30
N ILE A 11 -2.56 15.07 -2.66
CA ILE A 11 -2.67 15.13 -1.20
C ILE A 11 -3.26 13.84 -0.65
N GLU A 12 -4.40 13.39 -1.16
CA GLU A 12 -5.05 12.15 -0.69
C GLU A 12 -4.10 10.95 -0.75
N LYS A 13 -3.37 10.80 -1.86
CA LYS A 13 -2.35 9.77 -1.99
C LYS A 13 -1.21 9.91 -0.96
N LYS A 14 -0.77 11.14 -0.67
CA LYS A 14 0.28 11.41 0.32
C LYS A 14 -0.19 11.25 1.76
N LEU A 15 -1.48 11.45 2.05
CA LEU A 15 -2.04 11.20 3.37
C LEU A 15 -1.86 9.74 3.79
N PHE A 16 -1.95 8.78 2.86
CA PHE A 16 -1.71 7.36 3.16
C PHE A 16 -0.23 6.97 3.10
N PHE A 17 0.46 7.33 1.99
CA PHE A 17 1.75 6.74 1.62
C PHE A 17 2.90 7.76 1.45
N GLY A 18 2.70 9.01 1.88
CA GLY A 18 3.74 10.03 1.85
C GLY A 18 4.91 9.67 2.78
N ASP A 19 6.13 10.00 2.36
CA ASP A 19 7.33 9.75 3.16
C ASP A 19 8.40 10.82 2.84
N SER A 20 8.64 11.69 3.83
CA SER A 20 9.64 12.76 3.75
C SER A 20 11.09 12.25 3.67
N ALA A 21 11.38 11.02 4.12
CA ALA A 21 12.70 10.42 4.01
C ALA A 21 12.98 9.95 2.58
N MET A 22 11.93 9.57 1.84
CA MET A 22 12.04 9.21 0.42
C MET A 22 12.05 10.45 -0.46
N ILE A 23 11.15 11.39 -0.23
CA ILE A 23 11.07 12.64 -1.00
C ILE A 23 10.84 13.77 0.00
N SER A 24 11.88 14.58 0.22
CA SER A 24 11.88 15.60 1.29
C SER A 24 10.79 16.68 1.16
N THR A 25 10.15 16.80 0.00
CA THR A 25 9.04 17.72 -0.24
C THR A 25 7.67 17.12 0.09
N GLU A 26 7.60 15.83 0.40
CA GLU A 26 6.35 15.13 0.71
C GLU A 26 6.11 15.09 2.22
N PRO A 27 4.87 15.33 2.68
CA PRO A 27 4.53 15.11 4.08
C PRO A 27 4.56 13.61 4.41
N ASP A 28 4.81 13.28 5.67
CA ASP A 28 4.69 11.91 6.16
C ASP A 28 3.22 11.50 6.21
N GLY A 29 2.91 10.36 5.60
CA GLY A 29 1.58 9.76 5.57
C GLY A 29 1.33 8.83 6.74
N MET A 30 0.10 8.31 6.82
CA MET A 30 -0.34 7.41 7.89
C MET A 30 0.50 6.15 8.03
N GLU A 31 0.95 5.54 6.93
CA GLU A 31 1.79 4.35 7.02
C GLU A 31 3.05 4.62 7.84
N LYS A 32 3.78 5.69 7.50
CA LYS A 32 5.00 6.05 8.20
C LYS A 32 4.73 6.53 9.62
N LEU A 33 3.72 7.39 9.81
CA LEU A 33 3.38 7.92 11.13
C LEU A 33 2.90 6.83 12.09
N ILE A 34 2.25 5.77 11.60
CA ILE A 34 1.90 4.61 12.43
C ILE A 34 3.17 3.81 12.71
N VAL A 35 3.95 3.41 11.70
CA VAL A 35 5.11 2.52 11.87
C VAL A 35 6.23 3.15 12.72
N ASP A 36 6.63 4.39 12.45
CA ASP A 36 7.78 5.04 13.10
C ASP A 36 7.51 5.37 14.57
N ASN A 37 6.25 5.64 14.95
CA ASN A 37 5.91 6.05 16.31
C ASN A 37 5.70 4.90 17.31
N ILE A 38 5.82 3.63 16.88
CA ILE A 38 5.54 2.47 17.74
C ILE A 38 6.82 1.82 18.32
N GLY A 39 8.02 2.16 17.84
CA GLY A 39 9.24 1.53 18.31
C GLY A 39 9.39 0.08 17.82
N THR A 40 9.97 -0.81 18.64
CA THR A 40 10.45 -2.15 18.21
C THR A 40 9.40 -3.25 18.09
N ASP A 41 8.20 -3.12 18.65
CA ASP A 41 7.11 -4.10 18.53
C ASP A 41 5.82 -3.43 18.07
N PRO A 42 5.44 -3.55 16.78
CA PRO A 42 4.32 -2.80 16.25
C PRO A 42 2.99 -3.47 16.60
N GLU A 43 2.51 -3.30 17.84
CA GLU A 43 1.16 -3.74 18.26
C GLU A 43 0.06 -3.21 17.31
N ASN A 44 0.32 -2.09 16.63
CA ASN A 44 -0.62 -1.49 15.69
C ASN A 44 -0.40 -1.88 14.22
N VAL A 45 0.50 -2.83 13.93
CA VAL A 45 0.64 -3.39 12.60
C VAL A 45 0.29 -4.87 12.65
N ILE A 46 -0.89 -5.20 12.14
CA ILE A 46 -1.38 -6.57 12.07
C ILE A 46 -1.05 -7.15 10.70
N ASP A 47 -0.39 -8.30 10.68
CA ASP A 47 0.01 -8.97 9.43
C ASP A 47 -0.95 -10.12 9.08
N LEU A 48 -1.60 -10.04 7.91
CA LEU A 48 -2.43 -11.12 7.38
C LEU A 48 -1.64 -12.21 6.63
N ARG A 49 -0.34 -12.01 6.38
CA ARG A 49 0.54 -12.95 5.70
C ARG A 49 -0.03 -13.45 4.37
N GLY A 50 -0.61 -12.56 3.58
CA GLY A 50 -1.10 -12.86 2.24
C GLY A 50 -2.41 -13.65 2.23
N LYS A 51 -3.11 -13.72 3.36
CA LYS A 51 -4.45 -14.31 3.41
C LYS A 51 -5.45 -13.37 2.77
N ASP A 52 -6.43 -13.99 2.11
CA ASP A 52 -7.47 -13.27 1.40
C ASP A 52 -8.41 -12.55 2.39
N ALA A 53 -8.93 -11.41 1.97
CA ALA A 53 -9.94 -10.65 2.69
C ALA A 53 -11.26 -11.44 2.87
N THR A 54 -11.50 -12.49 2.08
CA THR A 54 -12.62 -13.44 2.28
C THR A 54 -12.38 -14.47 3.40
N SER A 55 -11.19 -14.49 4.01
CA SER A 55 -10.85 -15.49 5.02
C SER A 55 -11.31 -15.07 6.42
N ILE A 56 -11.55 -16.06 7.29
CA ILE A 56 -11.85 -15.81 8.71
C ILE A 56 -10.75 -15.01 9.42
N LYS A 57 -9.50 -15.14 8.95
CA LYS A 57 -8.36 -14.38 9.47
C LYS A 57 -8.51 -12.88 9.26
N MET A 58 -9.24 -12.44 8.22
CA MET A 58 -9.58 -11.03 8.03
C MET A 58 -10.52 -10.54 9.13
N GLU A 59 -11.55 -11.34 9.48
CA GLU A 59 -12.49 -11.02 10.57
C GLU A 59 -11.75 -10.93 11.91
N ASP A 60 -10.87 -11.89 12.18
CA ASP A 60 -10.01 -11.91 13.37
C ASP A 60 -9.10 -10.68 13.41
N ALA A 61 -8.50 -10.29 12.27
CA ALA A 61 -7.65 -9.10 12.20
C ALA A 61 -8.42 -7.79 12.42
N ILE A 62 -9.65 -7.67 11.91
CA ILE A 62 -10.51 -6.50 12.15
C ILE A 62 -10.92 -6.44 13.63
N GLY A 63 -11.30 -7.58 14.22
CA GLY A 63 -11.64 -7.66 15.64
C GLY A 63 -10.44 -7.32 16.54
N GLU A 64 -9.26 -7.82 16.19
CA GLU A 64 -8.01 -7.58 16.89
C GLU A 64 -7.57 -6.11 16.79
N ALA A 65 -7.64 -5.52 15.60
CA ALA A 65 -7.38 -4.09 15.42
C ALA A 65 -8.30 -3.22 16.28
N ALA A 66 -9.60 -3.55 16.30
CA ALA A 66 -10.55 -2.86 17.17
C ALA A 66 -10.24 -3.06 18.66
N ARG A 67 -9.76 -4.25 19.06
CA ARG A 67 -9.30 -4.53 20.42
C ARG A 67 -8.08 -3.68 20.80
N VAL A 68 -7.07 -3.62 19.95
CA VAL A 68 -5.83 -2.83 20.17
C VAL A 68 -6.17 -1.34 20.35
N ILE A 69 -6.96 -0.77 19.44
CA ILE A 69 -7.39 0.63 19.53
C ILE A 69 -8.16 0.89 20.84
N ARG A 70 -9.04 -0.05 21.21
CA ARG A 70 -9.86 0.09 22.43
C ARG A 70 -9.02 0.02 23.70
N GLN A 71 -7.97 -0.80 23.73
CA GLN A 71 -7.03 -0.87 24.86
C GLN A 71 -6.28 0.43 25.09
N LYS A 72 -6.00 1.19 24.03
CA LYS A 72 -5.37 2.52 24.10
C LYS A 72 -6.41 3.65 24.24
N PHE A 73 -7.59 3.34 24.78
CA PHE A 73 -8.70 4.27 25.02
C PHE A 73 -9.27 4.96 23.77
N GLY A 74 -8.98 4.44 22.57
CA GLY A 74 -9.60 4.88 21.32
C GLY A 74 -10.91 4.15 21.02
N ILE A 75 -11.61 4.62 19.99
CA ILE A 75 -12.71 3.91 19.34
C ILE A 75 -12.48 3.99 17.84
N VAL A 76 -12.53 2.84 17.17
CA VAL A 76 -12.45 2.81 15.71
C VAL A 76 -13.75 3.36 15.10
N THR A 77 -13.63 4.27 14.14
CA THR A 77 -14.75 4.87 13.42
C THR A 77 -14.76 4.47 11.96
N ASP A 78 -13.60 4.40 11.33
CA ASP A 78 -13.46 4.22 9.89
C ASP A 78 -12.41 3.15 9.56
N PHE A 79 -12.67 2.43 8.48
CA PHE A 79 -11.77 1.44 7.93
C PHE A 79 -11.57 1.69 6.43
N TYR A 80 -10.38 2.17 6.08
CA TYR A 80 -9.98 2.45 4.70
C TYR A 80 -9.27 1.26 4.09
N THR A 81 -9.73 0.80 2.92
CA THR A 81 -9.05 -0.25 2.16
C THR A 81 -9.09 0.05 0.67
N SER A 82 -8.32 -0.71 -0.10
CA SER A 82 -8.43 -0.71 -1.55
C SER A 82 -9.81 -1.22 -2.02
N LEU A 83 -10.18 -0.83 -3.24
CA LEU A 83 -11.48 -1.17 -3.84
C LEU A 83 -11.71 -2.69 -3.94
N LYS A 84 -10.66 -3.46 -4.26
CA LYS A 84 -10.77 -4.90 -4.48
C LYS A 84 -10.88 -5.67 -3.17
N THR A 85 -10.07 -5.28 -2.17
CA THR A 85 -10.22 -5.77 -0.80
C THR A 85 -11.61 -5.46 -0.24
N MET A 86 -12.17 -4.28 -0.53
CA MET A 86 -13.53 -3.94 -0.11
C MET A 86 -14.56 -4.86 -0.75
N GLU A 87 -14.46 -5.13 -2.05
CA GLU A 87 -15.35 -6.08 -2.74
C GLU A 87 -15.32 -7.46 -2.07
N ASP A 88 -14.14 -7.92 -1.66
CA ASP A 88 -13.95 -9.22 -1.02
C ASP A 88 -14.51 -9.25 0.42
N ILE A 89 -14.40 -8.14 1.18
CA ILE A 89 -15.07 -7.99 2.48
C ILE A 89 -16.60 -8.03 2.33
N GLN A 90 -17.14 -7.40 1.29
CA GLN A 90 -18.59 -7.44 1.02
C GLN A 90 -19.07 -8.86 0.71
N LYS A 91 -18.28 -9.64 -0.05
CA LYS A 91 -18.58 -11.06 -0.33
C LYS A 91 -18.57 -11.89 0.95
N LEU A 92 -17.58 -11.66 1.82
CA LEU A 92 -17.49 -12.34 3.12
C LEU A 92 -18.75 -12.09 3.97
N LEU A 93 -19.14 -10.83 4.13
CA LEU A 93 -20.33 -10.47 4.91
C LEU A 93 -21.62 -11.08 4.33
N ARG A 94 -21.73 -11.15 3.00
CA ARG A 94 -22.88 -11.80 2.34
C ARG A 94 -22.94 -13.30 2.56
N ASP A 95 -21.81 -13.99 2.57
CA ASP A 95 -21.78 -15.44 2.83
C ASP A 95 -22.15 -15.78 4.28
N ARG A 96 -21.82 -14.90 5.23
CA ARG A 96 -22.13 -15.08 6.65
C ARG A 96 -23.61 -14.88 6.98
N LEU A 97 -24.32 -14.06 6.22
CA LEU A 97 -25.72 -13.73 6.49
C LEU A 97 -26.66 -14.71 5.78
N ARG A 98 -27.43 -15.46 6.57
CA ARG A 98 -28.50 -16.31 6.06
C ARG A 98 -29.82 -15.55 6.11
N PHE A 99 -30.42 -15.31 4.96
CA PHE A 99 -31.80 -14.81 4.87
C PHE A 99 -32.77 -15.99 4.97
N PRO A 100 -33.89 -15.85 5.71
CA PRO A 100 -34.91 -16.89 5.75
C PRO A 100 -35.52 -17.09 4.36
N ALA A 101 -35.54 -18.33 3.90
CA ALA A 101 -36.15 -18.74 2.63
C ALA A 101 -37.68 -18.80 2.77
N GLY A 102 -38.33 -17.64 2.91
CA GLY A 102 -39.78 -17.47 2.79
C GLY A 102 -40.54 -17.18 4.09
N GLY A 103 -41.34 -16.12 4.06
CA GLY A 103 -42.62 -16.03 4.77
C GLY A 103 -42.65 -15.25 6.09
N GLY A 104 -42.79 -13.92 6.01
CA GLY A 104 -43.34 -13.09 7.07
C GLY A 104 -43.88 -11.80 6.45
N GLY A 105 -45.20 -11.69 6.35
CA GLY A 105 -45.91 -10.77 5.44
C GLY A 105 -45.55 -9.29 5.57
N GLY A 106 -45.61 -8.62 4.42
CA GLY A 106 -45.44 -7.18 4.28
C GLY A 106 -44.17 -6.83 3.52
N ASP A 107 -44.31 -6.60 2.21
CA ASP A 107 -43.40 -5.78 1.40
C ASP A 107 -41.88 -6.00 1.57
N GLN A 108 -41.44 -7.26 1.44
CA GLN A 108 -40.01 -7.57 1.34
C GLN A 108 -39.73 -8.19 -0.03
N THR A 109 -39.64 -7.31 -1.02
CA THR A 109 -38.87 -7.54 -2.24
C THR A 109 -37.53 -8.16 -1.82
N THR A 110 -37.33 -9.44 -2.14
CA THR A 110 -36.06 -10.16 -2.00
C THR A 110 -34.92 -9.23 -2.44
N VAL A 111 -34.19 -8.61 -1.51
CA VAL A 111 -33.18 -7.61 -1.85
C VAL A 111 -31.92 -8.37 -2.27
N PRO A 112 -31.65 -8.61 -3.57
CA PRO A 112 -30.62 -9.57 -3.97
C PRO A 112 -29.21 -8.97 -3.92
N ASN A 113 -29.06 -7.75 -3.38
CA ASN A 113 -27.81 -7.02 -3.42
C ASN A 113 -27.69 -6.03 -2.25
N LEU A 114 -27.57 -6.55 -1.02
CA LEU A 114 -27.21 -5.72 0.13
C LEU A 114 -25.72 -5.35 0.06
N VAL A 115 -25.44 -4.07 0.31
CA VAL A 115 -24.11 -3.50 0.50
C VAL A 115 -24.02 -3.12 1.97
N PHE A 116 -22.94 -3.52 2.64
CA PHE A 116 -22.71 -3.23 4.04
C PHE A 116 -21.83 -1.99 4.19
N ASP A 117 -22.34 -0.97 4.87
CA ASP A 117 -21.55 0.25 5.11
C ASP A 117 -20.69 0.13 6.38
N LYS A 118 -20.96 -0.86 7.25
CA LYS A 118 -20.31 -1.01 8.55
C LYS A 118 -20.01 -2.47 8.85
N TYR A 119 -18.91 -2.72 9.54
CA TYR A 119 -18.56 -4.04 10.06
C TYR A 119 -18.71 -4.05 11.59
N PRO A 120 -19.65 -4.80 12.18
CA PRO A 120 -19.82 -4.83 13.62
C PRO A 120 -18.74 -5.66 14.31
N THR A 121 -18.00 -5.06 15.24
CA THR A 121 -17.07 -5.77 16.15
C THR A 121 -17.55 -5.63 17.59
N THR A 122 -17.01 -6.43 18.51
CA THR A 122 -17.27 -6.31 19.95
C THR A 122 -16.74 -5.01 20.55
N PHE A 123 -15.83 -4.31 19.87
CA PHE A 123 -15.14 -3.12 20.38
C PHE A 123 -15.47 -1.83 19.61
N GLY A 124 -16.38 -1.90 18.63
CA GLY A 124 -16.79 -0.77 17.79
C GLY A 124 -17.42 -1.21 16.46
N THR A 125 -17.94 -0.26 15.69
CA THR A 125 -18.59 -0.53 14.40
C THR A 125 -17.94 0.32 13.30
N PRO A 126 -16.72 -0.01 12.86
CA PRO A 126 -16.03 0.75 11.80
C PRO A 126 -16.88 0.86 10.54
N MET A 127 -16.90 2.06 9.97
CA MET A 127 -17.46 2.35 8.65
C MET A 127 -16.48 1.91 7.56
N LEU A 128 -16.98 1.15 6.59
CA LEU A 128 -16.20 0.62 5.48
C LEU A 128 -16.04 1.70 4.40
N GLN A 129 -14.81 2.19 4.21
CA GLN A 129 -14.49 3.24 3.25
C GLN A 129 -13.53 2.72 2.16
N PRO A 130 -14.02 2.44 0.94
CA PRO A 130 -13.15 2.10 -0.17
C PRO A 130 -12.41 3.34 -0.68
N ASP A 131 -11.09 3.23 -0.82
CA ASP A 131 -10.22 4.29 -1.31
C ASP A 131 -9.54 3.89 -2.64
N LEU A 132 -9.45 4.83 -3.58
CA LEU A 132 -8.85 4.59 -4.90
C LEU A 132 -7.31 4.64 -4.89
N PHE A 133 -6.71 5.32 -3.91
CA PHE A 133 -5.27 5.53 -3.79
C PHE A 133 -4.59 4.43 -2.98
N ILE A 134 -5.35 3.71 -2.16
CA ILE A 134 -4.92 2.42 -1.61
C ILE A 134 -4.99 1.41 -2.76
N LEU A 135 -3.84 1.17 -3.38
CA LEU A 135 -3.71 0.24 -4.50
C LEU A 135 -3.03 -1.04 -4.03
N GLU A 136 -3.46 -2.15 -4.64
CA GLU A 136 -2.74 -3.42 -4.50
C GLU A 136 -1.57 -3.44 -5.49
N GLY A 137 -0.58 -4.30 -5.26
CA GLY A 137 0.32 -4.89 -6.29
C GLY A 137 0.77 -4.09 -7.52
N GLU A 138 1.30 -2.88 -7.39
CA GLU A 138 1.74 -2.09 -8.55
C GLU A 138 2.78 -2.82 -9.43
N ALA A 139 2.54 -2.88 -10.74
CA ALA A 139 3.53 -3.39 -11.69
C ALA A 139 4.61 -2.34 -11.97
N PRO A 140 5.85 -2.74 -12.30
CA PRO A 140 6.91 -1.79 -12.59
C PRO A 140 6.52 -0.82 -13.72
N ARG A 141 6.85 0.46 -13.58
CA ARG A 141 6.61 1.46 -14.63
C ARG A 141 7.79 2.41 -14.71
N THR A 142 8.05 2.94 -15.89
CA THR A 142 9.04 4.00 -16.07
C THR A 142 8.30 5.32 -16.33
N SER A 143 8.77 6.39 -15.69
CA SER A 143 8.25 7.73 -15.92
C SER A 143 8.42 8.12 -17.39
N SER A 144 7.44 8.80 -17.96
CA SER A 144 7.54 9.36 -19.31
C SER A 144 8.35 10.67 -19.36
N ILE A 145 8.73 11.21 -18.20
CA ILE A 145 9.59 12.39 -18.07
C ILE A 145 11.04 11.92 -18.28
N SER A 146 11.71 12.43 -19.32
CA SER A 146 13.07 12.00 -19.66
C SER A 146 14.18 12.75 -18.91
N ALA A 147 13.89 13.94 -18.38
CA ALA A 147 14.87 14.77 -17.70
C ALA A 147 14.78 14.61 -16.17
N GLY A 148 15.91 14.31 -15.53
CA GLY A 148 16.03 14.26 -14.07
C GLY A 148 15.53 12.99 -13.39
N ILE A 149 15.00 12.01 -14.15
CA ILE A 149 14.66 10.70 -13.59
C ILE A 149 15.93 9.90 -13.23
N PRO A 150 15.87 9.03 -12.21
CA PRO A 150 17.00 8.19 -11.86
C PRO A 150 17.41 7.27 -13.01
N SER A 151 18.71 7.00 -13.09
CA SER A 151 19.27 6.03 -14.03
C SER A 151 18.86 4.60 -13.65
N GLN A 152 18.94 3.69 -14.63
CA GLN A 152 18.74 2.27 -14.36
C GLN A 152 19.80 1.78 -13.37
N VAL A 153 19.35 1.09 -12.33
CA VAL A 153 20.24 0.43 -11.35
C VAL A 153 20.53 -1.01 -11.77
N SER A 154 21.60 -1.57 -11.25
CA SER A 154 21.88 -3.01 -11.33
C SER A 154 21.79 -3.65 -9.96
N ILE A 155 21.52 -4.96 -9.90
CA ILE A 155 21.31 -5.67 -8.64
C ILE A 155 22.05 -7.00 -8.63
N SER A 156 22.47 -7.40 -7.43
CA SER A 156 22.90 -8.77 -7.13
C SER A 156 22.19 -9.26 -5.87
N ASN A 157 21.91 -10.55 -5.80
CA ASN A 157 21.18 -11.15 -4.69
C ASN A 157 22.06 -12.19 -3.98
N ALA A 158 21.91 -12.28 -2.67
CA ALA A 158 22.45 -13.37 -1.87
C ALA A 158 21.42 -13.79 -0.80
N ALA A 159 21.19 -15.09 -0.62
CA ALA A 159 20.38 -15.61 0.48
C ALA A 159 21.27 -16.15 1.61
N GLY A 160 20.86 -15.93 2.86
CA GLY A 160 21.50 -16.54 4.02
C GLY A 160 20.62 -16.49 5.25
N SER A 161 20.83 -17.42 6.19
CA SER A 161 20.00 -17.56 7.39
C SER A 161 19.96 -16.29 8.23
N HIS A 162 18.78 -15.92 8.72
CA HIS A 162 18.59 -14.76 9.59
C HIS A 162 17.44 -14.95 10.59
N ALA A 163 17.60 -14.46 11.82
CA ALA A 163 16.62 -14.65 12.90
C ALA A 163 15.26 -13.99 12.62
N SER A 164 15.23 -12.90 11.87
CA SER A 164 14.00 -12.19 11.50
C SER A 164 13.34 -12.72 10.21
N SER A 165 13.79 -13.86 9.68
CA SER A 165 13.21 -14.44 8.47
C SER A 165 11.80 -14.97 8.74
N GLU A 166 10.87 -14.59 7.87
CA GLU A 166 9.51 -15.11 7.78
C GLU A 166 9.32 -16.03 6.55
N PHE A 167 10.39 -16.49 5.91
CA PHE A 167 10.32 -17.57 4.91
C PHE A 167 10.07 -18.91 5.59
N LEU A 168 8.88 -19.47 5.38
CA LEU A 168 8.47 -20.77 5.92
C LEU A 168 8.76 -21.89 4.91
N ALA A 169 8.56 -23.14 5.33
CA ALA A 169 8.70 -24.32 4.46
C ALA A 169 7.89 -24.23 3.15
N ALA A 170 6.71 -23.62 3.20
CA ALA A 170 5.88 -23.41 2.01
C ALA A 170 6.48 -22.37 1.04
N ASP A 171 7.30 -21.45 1.54
CA ASP A 171 7.89 -20.35 0.78
C ASP A 171 9.26 -20.71 0.20
N ALA A 172 9.83 -21.86 0.53
CA ALA A 172 11.09 -22.29 -0.07
C ALA A 172 10.93 -22.47 -1.60
N GLY A 173 11.81 -21.83 -2.37
CA GLY A 173 11.72 -21.78 -3.84
C GLY A 173 12.62 -20.73 -4.47
N THR A 174 12.51 -20.59 -5.79
CA THR A 174 13.24 -19.58 -6.55
C THR A 174 12.40 -18.33 -6.71
N TYR A 175 12.99 -17.19 -6.38
CA TYR A 175 12.38 -15.87 -6.55
C TYR A 175 13.20 -15.04 -7.54
N TYR A 176 12.51 -14.13 -8.23
CA TYR A 176 13.11 -13.17 -9.14
C TYR A 176 12.84 -11.77 -8.64
N TYR A 177 13.89 -10.97 -8.54
CA TYR A 177 13.87 -9.61 -8.04
C TYR A 177 14.20 -8.63 -9.17
N SER A 178 13.62 -7.45 -9.06
CA SER A 178 14.01 -6.29 -9.87
C SER A 178 13.80 -5.02 -9.05
N VAL A 179 14.61 -4.00 -9.30
CA VAL A 179 14.60 -2.76 -8.55
C VAL A 179 14.49 -1.57 -9.50
N ALA A 180 13.74 -0.56 -9.11
CA ALA A 180 13.74 0.73 -9.80
C ALA A 180 14.06 1.85 -8.80
N ALA A 181 15.02 2.71 -9.17
CA ALA A 181 15.28 3.93 -8.43
C ALA A 181 14.17 4.97 -8.69
N VAL A 182 13.80 5.72 -7.67
CA VAL A 182 12.73 6.73 -7.70
C VAL A 182 13.24 8.03 -7.07
N ASN A 183 12.83 9.15 -7.64
CA ASN A 183 13.00 10.47 -7.04
C ASN A 183 11.76 11.33 -7.30
N LYS A 184 11.82 12.64 -6.96
CA LYS A 184 10.72 13.60 -7.18
C LYS A 184 10.23 13.73 -8.63
N PHE A 185 11.03 13.34 -9.61
CA PHE A 185 10.68 13.36 -11.04
C PHE A 185 10.03 12.04 -11.51
N GLY A 186 10.00 11.03 -10.65
CA GLY A 186 9.32 9.76 -10.87
C GLY A 186 10.27 8.56 -10.82
N GLN A 187 9.73 7.43 -11.29
CA GLN A 187 10.43 6.15 -11.31
C GLN A 187 11.30 6.03 -12.56
N GLY A 188 12.57 5.67 -12.36
CA GLY A 188 13.54 5.37 -13.40
C GLY A 188 13.28 4.04 -14.12
N LEU A 189 14.21 3.66 -14.99
CA LEU A 189 14.15 2.36 -15.66
C LEU A 189 14.40 1.23 -14.65
N VAL A 190 13.64 0.14 -14.77
CA VAL A 190 13.73 -1.03 -13.89
C VAL A 190 15.00 -1.83 -14.20
N SER A 191 15.68 -2.34 -13.17
CA SER A 191 16.87 -3.19 -13.31
C SER A 191 16.60 -4.46 -14.12
N ALA A 192 17.67 -5.08 -14.61
CA ALA A 192 17.60 -6.47 -15.05
C ALA A 192 17.14 -7.38 -13.89
N GLU A 193 16.51 -8.50 -14.23
CA GLU A 193 16.08 -9.50 -13.26
C GLU A 193 17.30 -10.21 -12.65
N ALA A 194 17.30 -10.39 -11.34
CA ALA A 194 18.22 -11.30 -10.66
C ALA A 194 17.41 -12.39 -9.93
N SER A 195 17.77 -13.65 -10.13
CA SER A 195 17.15 -14.78 -9.44
C SER A 195 17.88 -15.10 -8.14
N GLN A 196 17.17 -15.68 -7.18
CA GLN A 196 17.74 -16.19 -5.95
C GLN A 196 16.92 -17.40 -5.47
N VAL A 197 17.61 -18.48 -5.12
CA VAL A 197 17.00 -19.62 -4.42
C VAL A 197 16.96 -19.30 -2.93
N VAL A 198 15.80 -19.46 -2.32
CA VAL A 198 15.55 -19.13 -0.92
C VAL A 198 15.11 -20.39 -0.17
N ALA A 199 15.78 -20.69 0.94
CA ALA A 199 15.42 -21.75 1.86
C ALA A 199 14.64 -21.20 3.07
N VAL A 200 14.15 -22.10 3.91
CA VAL A 200 13.46 -21.75 5.15
C VAL A 200 14.40 -21.02 6.09
N GLY A 201 13.96 -19.91 6.67
CA GLY A 201 14.79 -19.12 7.59
C GLY A 201 15.84 -18.25 6.90
N ASP A 202 15.86 -18.19 5.56
CA ASP A 202 16.76 -17.30 4.83
C ASP A 202 16.25 -15.86 4.77
N ARG A 203 17.18 -14.93 4.63
CA ARG A 203 16.93 -13.54 4.24
C ARG A 203 17.67 -13.29 2.94
N VAL A 204 16.98 -12.70 1.97
CA VAL A 204 17.62 -12.27 0.72
C VAL A 204 18.17 -10.86 0.91
N THR A 205 19.46 -10.71 0.67
CA THR A 205 20.15 -9.43 0.58
C THR A 205 20.24 -9.06 -0.90
N ILE A 206 19.66 -7.91 -1.25
CA ILE A 206 19.66 -7.33 -2.58
C ILE A 206 20.62 -6.15 -2.54
N THR A 207 21.82 -6.33 -3.06
CA THR A 207 22.80 -5.25 -3.18
C THR A 207 22.51 -4.47 -4.45
N ILE A 208 22.24 -3.18 -4.30
CA ILE A 208 21.92 -2.29 -5.41
C ILE A 208 23.19 -1.55 -5.80
N THR A 209 23.55 -1.59 -7.08
CA THR A 209 24.58 -0.72 -7.63
C THR A 209 23.93 0.42 -8.40
N GLU A 210 24.21 1.65 -7.98
CA GLU A 210 23.57 2.83 -8.53
C GLU A 210 23.98 3.14 -9.98
N GLY A 211 23.11 3.87 -10.68
CA GLY A 211 23.38 4.38 -12.03
C GLY A 211 24.01 5.77 -11.99
N GLY A 212 24.03 6.48 -13.13
CA GLY A 212 24.63 7.82 -13.19
C GLY A 212 23.81 8.93 -12.51
N THR A 213 22.47 8.85 -12.57
CA THR A 213 21.57 9.77 -11.86
C THR A 213 20.94 9.04 -10.70
N ASP A 214 21.16 9.53 -9.49
CA ASP A 214 20.74 8.82 -8.30
C ASP A 214 19.23 8.96 -8.02
N GLY A 215 18.69 7.90 -7.40
CA GLY A 215 17.39 7.94 -6.74
C GLY A 215 17.49 8.44 -5.31
N THR A 216 16.34 8.82 -4.74
CA THR A 216 16.20 9.08 -3.30
C THR A 216 15.59 7.88 -2.57
N CYS A 217 14.88 7.00 -3.29
CA CYS A 217 14.40 5.72 -2.79
C CYS A 217 14.39 4.65 -3.88
N PHE A 218 14.20 3.40 -3.47
CA PHE A 218 14.14 2.23 -4.36
C PHE A 218 12.80 1.53 -4.22
N PHE A 219 12.21 1.16 -5.34
CA PHE A 219 11.03 0.29 -5.40
C PHE A 219 11.49 -1.12 -5.74
N ILE A 220 11.18 -2.06 -4.86
CA ILE A 220 11.56 -3.46 -5.01
C ILE A 220 10.35 -4.25 -5.48
N PHE A 221 10.55 -5.04 -6.53
CA PHE A 221 9.55 -5.91 -7.12
C PHE A 221 10.01 -7.36 -6.99
N ARG A 222 9.05 -8.24 -6.69
CA ARG A 222 9.29 -9.68 -6.52
C ARG A 222 8.21 -10.47 -7.27
N ASN A 223 8.63 -11.58 -7.88
CA ASN A 223 7.71 -12.51 -8.53
C ASN A 223 7.06 -13.47 -7.52
N LYS A 224 5.98 -14.12 -7.96
CA LYS A 224 5.50 -15.34 -7.31
C LYS A 224 6.62 -16.39 -7.25
N LYS A 225 6.62 -17.18 -6.18
CA LYS A 225 7.51 -18.34 -6.01
C LYS A 225 7.52 -19.22 -7.26
N ASP A 226 8.71 -19.55 -7.74
CA ASP A 226 8.96 -20.41 -8.89
C ASP A 226 8.27 -19.94 -10.19
N ALA A 227 7.87 -18.66 -10.28
CA ALA A 227 7.49 -18.08 -11.56
C ALA A 227 8.72 -18.08 -12.46
N GLY A 228 8.64 -18.68 -13.66
CA GLY A 228 9.74 -18.62 -14.62
C GLY A 228 10.16 -17.17 -14.91
N SER A 229 11.41 -16.96 -15.31
CA SER A 229 11.90 -15.64 -15.74
C SER A 229 10.95 -15.08 -16.81
N SER A 230 10.56 -13.82 -16.66
CA SER A 230 9.86 -13.12 -17.72
C SER A 230 10.08 -11.63 -17.57
N ALA A 231 10.74 -11.09 -18.60
CA ALA A 231 10.92 -9.67 -18.84
C ALA A 231 9.60 -8.90 -19.12
N THR A 232 8.42 -9.49 -18.91
CA THR A 232 7.15 -8.85 -19.28
C THR A 232 6.58 -8.07 -18.11
N VAL A 233 6.93 -6.79 -18.08
CA VAL A 233 6.28 -5.76 -17.26
C VAL A 233 4.79 -5.72 -17.59
N GLY A 234 3.94 -6.08 -16.63
CA GLY A 234 2.49 -5.97 -16.77
C GLY A 234 2.06 -4.51 -16.87
N THR A 235 1.92 -4.00 -18.10
CA THR A 235 1.35 -2.67 -18.34
C THR A 235 -0.16 -2.73 -18.10
N SER A 236 -0.62 -2.58 -16.86
CA SER A 236 -2.04 -2.35 -16.58
C SER A 236 -2.22 -1.34 -15.45
N PHE A 237 -2.57 -0.12 -15.87
CA PHE A 237 -3.03 0.99 -15.05
C PHE A 237 -4.41 0.65 -14.45
N PHE A 238 -4.55 0.84 -13.13
CA PHE A 238 -5.80 1.03 -12.36
C PHE A 238 -6.82 -0.09 -12.19
N ILE A 239 -6.69 -1.26 -12.79
CA ILE A 239 -7.53 -2.39 -12.39
C ILE A 239 -6.71 -3.67 -12.53
N PHE A 240 -6.50 -4.38 -11.42
CA PHE A 240 -6.07 -5.78 -11.43
C PHE A 240 -7.16 -6.67 -12.03
N ARG A 241 -7.52 -6.46 -13.31
CA ARG A 241 -8.02 -7.54 -14.13
C ARG A 241 -6.79 -8.27 -14.62
N ASN A 242 -6.46 -9.36 -13.94
CA ASN A 242 -5.68 -10.42 -14.58
C ASN A 242 -6.30 -10.63 -15.96
N LYS A 243 -5.49 -10.55 -17.02
CA LYS A 243 -5.91 -11.07 -18.32
C LYS A 243 -6.26 -12.53 -18.04
N LYS A 244 -7.50 -12.92 -18.35
CA LYS A 244 -8.10 -14.23 -18.02
C LYS A 244 -7.23 -15.43 -18.47
N ASP A 245 -6.26 -15.21 -19.36
CA ASP A 245 -5.37 -16.22 -19.93
C ASP A 245 -3.87 -15.86 -19.89
N ALA A 246 -3.42 -14.92 -19.04
CA ALA A 246 -1.98 -14.76 -18.80
C ALA A 246 -1.52 -15.86 -17.84
N GLY A 247 -0.86 -16.89 -18.38
CA GLY A 247 -0.26 -17.96 -17.58
C GLY A 247 0.60 -17.39 -16.45
N SER A 248 0.61 -18.08 -15.31
CA SER A 248 1.27 -17.71 -14.03
C SER A 248 2.80 -17.49 -14.08
N SER A 249 3.40 -17.35 -15.25
CA SER A 249 4.82 -17.09 -15.44
C SER A 249 5.02 -15.73 -16.09
N ALA A 250 5.06 -14.65 -15.29
CA ALA A 250 5.84 -13.45 -15.63
C ALA A 250 5.76 -12.28 -14.66
N THR A 251 4.59 -12.09 -14.04
CA THR A 251 4.28 -10.77 -13.48
C THR A 251 4.99 -10.55 -12.16
N LYS A 252 5.83 -9.51 -12.09
CA LYS A 252 6.38 -9.00 -10.83
C LYS A 252 5.45 -7.94 -10.29
N LEU A 253 5.25 -7.94 -8.98
CA LEU A 253 4.46 -6.93 -8.31
C LEU A 253 5.32 -6.23 -7.26
N PHE A 254 4.95 -4.98 -6.99
CA PHE A 254 5.58 -4.15 -5.99
C PHE A 254 5.50 -4.82 -4.62
N MET A 255 6.63 -4.84 -3.91
CA MET A 255 6.77 -5.41 -2.58
C MET A 255 6.89 -4.31 -1.54
N LYS A 256 7.94 -3.48 -1.63
CA LYS A 256 8.19 -2.39 -0.69
C LYS A 256 9.05 -1.29 -1.29
N LYS A 257 9.04 -0.13 -0.62
CA LYS A 257 9.94 0.99 -0.88
C LYS A 257 11.02 1.03 0.19
N VAL A 258 12.22 1.44 -0.17
CA VAL A 258 13.32 1.62 0.79
C VAL A 258 14.03 2.94 0.50
N VAL A 259 14.32 3.70 1.56
CA VAL A 259 15.07 4.95 1.49
C VAL A 259 16.53 4.64 1.14
N ARG A 260 17.16 5.48 0.30
CA ARG A 260 18.59 5.35 0.00
C ARG A 260 19.42 5.62 1.25
N THR A 261 20.34 4.72 1.57
CA THR A 261 21.24 4.83 2.74
C THR A 261 22.70 4.63 2.31
N GLY A 262 23.30 5.70 1.80
CA GLY A 262 24.68 5.68 1.31
C GLY A 262 24.82 5.24 -0.15
N ASP A 263 26.06 4.97 -0.54
CA ASP A 263 26.42 4.49 -1.88
C ASP A 263 26.32 2.96 -1.92
N ASP A 264 25.61 2.44 -2.92
CA ASP A 264 25.31 1.02 -3.13
C ASP A 264 24.64 0.30 -1.93
N PRO A 265 23.40 0.67 -1.57
CA PRO A 265 22.75 0.15 -0.37
C PRO A 265 22.29 -1.31 -0.50
N ASP A 266 22.43 -2.05 0.60
CA ASP A 266 21.84 -3.37 0.77
C ASP A 266 20.37 -3.26 1.21
N VAL A 267 19.49 -3.94 0.48
CA VAL A 267 18.08 -4.10 0.84
C VAL A 267 17.81 -5.54 1.26
N TYR A 268 17.16 -5.69 2.41
CA TYR A 268 16.85 -7.02 2.95
C TYR A 268 15.40 -7.42 2.69
N ASP A 269 15.17 -8.59 2.11
CA ASP A 269 13.88 -9.27 2.06
C ASP A 269 13.87 -10.42 3.07
N THR A 270 13.06 -10.27 4.11
CA THR A 270 12.80 -11.27 5.15
C THR A 270 11.45 -11.96 4.97
N ASN A 271 10.77 -11.74 3.84
CA ASN A 271 9.39 -12.13 3.57
C ASN A 271 8.33 -11.42 4.41
N SER A 272 8.64 -10.39 5.22
CA SER A 272 7.66 -9.65 6.02
C SER A 272 6.71 -8.78 5.20
N ASP A 273 7.12 -8.40 3.99
CA ASP A 273 6.34 -7.65 3.02
C ASP A 273 6.06 -8.53 1.79
N LEU A 274 4.77 -8.74 1.49
CA LEU A 274 4.36 -9.65 0.45
C LEU A 274 3.98 -8.89 -0.84
N PRO A 275 4.55 -9.24 -2.00
CA PRO A 275 4.27 -8.56 -3.25
C PRO A 275 2.81 -8.76 -3.67
N GLY A 276 2.21 -7.75 -4.27
CA GLY A 276 0.85 -7.89 -4.78
C GLY A 276 -0.25 -7.64 -3.76
N THR A 277 0.09 -7.45 -2.48
CA THR A 277 -0.87 -7.27 -1.40
C THR A 277 -1.29 -5.81 -1.22
N SER A 278 -2.40 -5.62 -0.52
CA SER A 278 -2.94 -4.32 -0.10
C SER A 278 -2.68 -4.07 1.39
N LYS A 279 -2.98 -2.85 1.82
CA LYS A 279 -3.01 -2.43 3.21
C LYS A 279 -4.39 -1.88 3.56
N GLY A 280 -4.79 -2.04 4.80
CA GLY A 280 -6.01 -1.46 5.35
C GLY A 280 -5.68 -0.58 6.57
N PHE A 281 -6.37 0.54 6.72
CA PHE A 281 -6.15 1.48 7.82
C PHE A 281 -7.42 1.61 8.67
N MET A 282 -7.34 1.19 9.93
CA MET A 282 -8.41 1.36 10.92
C MET A 282 -8.11 2.58 11.77
N LEU A 283 -8.99 3.58 11.68
CA LEU A 283 -8.76 4.91 12.23
C LEU A 283 -9.85 5.28 13.25
N GLY A 284 -9.43 5.96 14.32
CA GLY A 284 -10.33 6.72 15.19
C GLY A 284 -10.37 8.18 14.76
N MET A 285 -11.34 8.55 13.93
CA MET A 285 -11.51 9.92 13.40
C MET A 285 -12.49 10.78 14.20
N ASN A 286 -12.99 10.28 15.33
CA ASN A 286 -13.94 11.04 16.14
C ASN A 286 -13.24 12.30 16.72
N PRO A 287 -13.75 13.52 16.44
CA PRO A 287 -13.15 14.78 16.88
C PRO A 287 -12.94 14.88 18.39
N MET A 288 -13.76 14.19 19.19
CA MET A 288 -13.64 14.19 20.65
C MET A 288 -12.29 13.61 21.14
N TYR A 289 -11.71 12.66 20.41
CA TYR A 289 -10.45 12.02 20.79
C TYR A 289 -9.23 12.79 20.28
N ASN A 290 -9.41 13.66 19.28
CA ASN A 290 -8.35 14.44 18.62
C ASN A 290 -7.10 13.59 18.31
N ALA A 291 -7.31 12.40 17.76
CA ALA A 291 -6.24 11.42 17.49
C ALA A 291 -5.53 11.70 16.15
N ILE A 292 -6.28 12.21 15.17
CA ILE A 292 -5.85 12.54 13.82
C ILE A 292 -6.48 13.86 13.39
N GLU A 293 -5.69 14.76 12.80
CA GLU A 293 -6.20 16.01 12.24
C GLU A 293 -5.37 16.47 11.04
N TRP A 294 -5.99 17.30 10.20
CA TRP A 294 -5.30 18.00 9.13
C TRP A 294 -4.80 19.35 9.64
N GLU A 295 -3.48 19.49 9.74
CA GLU A 295 -2.83 20.72 10.17
C GLU A 295 -2.62 21.62 8.96
N GLN A 296 -3.47 22.64 8.84
CA GLN A 296 -3.51 23.52 7.67
C GLN A 296 -2.79 24.84 7.95
N PHE A 297 -1.69 25.08 7.23
CA PHE A 297 -0.96 26.36 7.29
C PHE A 297 -1.49 27.39 6.29
N LEU A 298 -1.70 26.98 5.03
CA LEU A 298 -2.23 27.85 3.98
C LEU A 298 -3.37 27.13 3.23
N PRO A 299 -4.56 27.72 3.10
CA PRO A 299 -5.65 27.16 2.29
C PRO A 299 -5.29 27.10 0.81
N LEU A 300 -6.05 26.28 0.09
CA LEU A 300 -5.90 26.17 -1.36
C LEU A 300 -6.18 27.54 -1.99
N MET A 301 -5.15 28.15 -2.57
CA MET A 301 -5.25 29.45 -3.23
C MET A 301 -4.58 29.47 -4.60
N LYS A 302 -5.07 30.37 -5.46
CA LYS A 302 -4.48 30.68 -6.76
C LYS A 302 -3.70 31.98 -6.63
N PHE A 303 -2.44 31.97 -7.04
CA PHE A 303 -1.56 33.13 -7.07
C PHE A 303 -1.15 33.40 -8.51
N ASP A 304 -1.40 34.61 -9.00
CA ASP A 304 -1.07 34.99 -10.38
C ASP A 304 0.39 35.44 -10.47
N LEU A 305 1.12 34.89 -11.45
CA LEU A 305 2.55 35.16 -11.66
C LEU A 305 2.73 36.25 -12.72
N TYR A 306 3.86 36.97 -12.64
CA TYR A 306 4.17 38.02 -13.60
C TYR A 306 4.41 37.43 -15.00
N PRO A 307 3.74 37.92 -16.06
CA PRO A 307 3.94 37.43 -17.41
C PRO A 307 5.27 37.95 -17.98
N THR A 308 6.20 37.06 -18.32
CA THR A 308 7.54 37.47 -18.76
C THR A 308 7.75 37.44 -20.27
N ASN A 309 7.04 36.59 -21.05
CA ASN A 309 7.31 36.47 -22.50
C ASN A 309 6.22 35.79 -23.37
N ALA A 310 4.98 35.60 -22.90
CA ALA A 310 3.91 34.99 -23.70
C ALA A 310 2.51 35.56 -23.36
N ALA A 311 1.56 35.46 -24.30
CA ALA A 311 0.15 35.84 -24.11
C ALA A 311 -0.65 34.82 -23.26
N VAL A 312 -0.02 34.31 -22.20
CA VAL A 312 -0.62 33.40 -21.23
C VAL A 312 -0.36 34.01 -19.86
N TYR A 313 -1.40 34.11 -19.02
CA TYR A 313 -1.24 34.50 -17.63
C TYR A 313 -0.81 33.27 -16.81
N PRO A 314 0.47 33.15 -16.43
CA PRO A 314 0.90 32.05 -15.58
C PRO A 314 0.25 32.19 -14.20
N PHE A 315 -0.21 31.08 -13.64
CA PHE A 315 -0.73 31.02 -12.29
C PHE A 315 -0.10 29.86 -11.53
N LEU A 316 0.06 30.06 -10.24
CA LEU A 316 0.50 29.06 -9.28
C LEU A 316 -0.70 28.67 -8.41
N MET A 317 -0.80 27.39 -8.08
CA MET A 317 -1.76 26.91 -7.11
C MET A 317 -1.01 26.33 -5.93
N LEU A 318 -1.41 26.72 -4.71
CA LEU A 318 -0.71 26.38 -3.48
C LEU A 318 -1.70 25.84 -2.45
N LEU A 319 -1.31 24.78 -1.76
CA LEU A 319 -1.88 24.34 -0.48
C LEU A 319 -0.72 23.95 0.42
N PHE A 320 -0.74 24.41 1.67
CA PHE A 320 0.21 23.98 2.68
C PHE A 320 -0.52 23.39 3.87
N GLY A 321 -0.24 22.12 4.13
CA GLY A 321 -0.67 21.42 5.32
C GLY A 321 -0.05 20.04 5.37
N ALA A 322 -0.20 19.38 6.51
CA ALA A 322 0.26 18.02 6.73
C ALA A 322 -0.72 17.28 7.64
N LEU A 323 -0.60 15.96 7.65
CA LEU A 323 -1.36 15.13 8.57
C LEU A 323 -0.70 15.15 9.95
N GLY A 324 -1.44 15.57 10.98
CA GLY A 324 -1.04 15.48 12.37
C GLY A 324 -1.61 14.23 13.03
N LEU A 325 -0.78 13.20 13.22
CA LEU A 325 -1.16 12.00 13.98
C LEU A 325 -0.75 12.18 15.45
N LYS A 326 -1.64 12.76 16.27
CA LYS A 326 -1.36 13.08 17.68
C LYS A 326 -1.31 11.84 18.57
N LYS A 327 -2.09 10.81 18.24
CA LYS A 327 -2.19 9.56 19.02
C LYS A 327 -2.00 8.36 18.10
N PRO A 328 -0.79 8.10 17.61
CA PRO A 328 -0.51 6.98 16.70
C PRO A 328 -0.95 5.63 17.28
N GLU A 329 -0.90 5.48 18.61
CA GLU A 329 -1.34 4.29 19.32
C GLU A 329 -2.83 3.92 19.10
N GLN A 330 -3.68 4.89 18.69
CA GLN A 330 -5.12 4.70 18.47
C GLN A 330 -5.48 4.38 17.00
N HIS A 331 -4.48 4.10 16.16
CA HIS A 331 -4.66 3.76 14.75
C HIS A 331 -3.92 2.47 14.44
N VAL A 332 -4.55 1.58 13.67
CA VAL A 332 -3.99 0.28 13.33
C VAL A 332 -3.92 0.13 11.81
N MET A 333 -2.79 -0.38 11.33
CA MET A 333 -2.61 -0.78 9.94
C MET A 333 -2.66 -2.31 9.85
N ILE A 334 -3.49 -2.82 8.94
CA ILE A 334 -3.50 -4.22 8.55
C ILE A 334 -2.68 -4.34 7.25
N LYS A 335 -1.55 -5.04 7.30
CA LYS A 335 -0.68 -5.25 6.13
C LYS A 335 -0.87 -6.64 5.51
N ASN A 336 -0.37 -6.78 4.28
CA ASN A 336 -0.33 -8.03 3.53
C ASN A 336 -1.72 -8.65 3.26
N ILE A 337 -2.72 -7.81 2.97
CA ILE A 337 -4.05 -8.28 2.58
C ILE A 337 -4.00 -8.74 1.12
N SER A 338 -4.17 -10.04 0.86
CA SER A 338 -4.20 -10.52 -0.52
C SER A 338 -5.57 -10.27 -1.14
N PRO A 339 -5.66 -9.73 -2.36
CA PRO A 339 -6.88 -9.81 -3.14
C PRO A 339 -7.22 -11.28 -3.45
N SER A 340 -8.51 -11.62 -3.48
CA SER A 340 -9.00 -12.99 -3.75
C SER A 340 -8.48 -13.58 -5.06
N ASN A 341 -8.30 -12.74 -6.07
CA ASN A 341 -7.84 -13.15 -7.40
C ASN A 341 -6.31 -13.19 -7.56
N LEU A 342 -5.53 -12.91 -6.51
CA LEU A 342 -4.06 -12.91 -6.61
C LEU A 342 -3.51 -14.33 -6.64
N GLY A 343 -3.90 -15.20 -5.69
CA GLY A 343 -3.53 -16.63 -5.69
C GLY A 343 -2.03 -16.91 -5.63
N TRP A 344 -1.26 -16.06 -4.94
CA TRP A 344 0.21 -16.17 -4.85
C TRP A 344 0.70 -16.88 -3.59
N PHE A 345 -0.10 -16.90 -2.51
CA PHE A 345 0.29 -17.27 -1.15
C PHE A 345 -0.60 -18.35 -0.53
#